data_AF-A0A0Q9L501-F1
#
_entry.id   AF-A0A0Q9L501-F1
#
_cell.length_a   1.000
_cell.length_b   1.000
_cell.length_c   1.000
_cell.angle_alpha   90.00
_cell.angle_beta   90.00
_cell.angle_gamma   90.00
#
_symmetry.space_group_name_H-M   'P 1'
#
loop_
_entity.id
_entity.type
_entity.pdbx_description
1 polymer ?
#
loop_
_entity_poly.entity_id
_entity_poly.type
_entity_poly.pdbx_seq_one_letter_code
_entity_poly.pdbx_strand_id
1 'polypeptide(L)'
;MERVYKRAIELFKAINEINDDIIIVTNAFFAYNLKNKVRKVNLYRKYLKSKHLLRNLKLNVIPDVFADEDEIPDELNNTFRYMINCKVNELDYLNLIKAICNQDVGIKPSIHHDVFFLNIRRGTIYHIYDDRGCDVISNSISGIKDIFLKYNDWILNYDRESINKTFDEVF
;
A
#
# COMPACT_ATOMS: atom_id res chain seq x y z
N MET A 1 -13.18 9.35 10.64
CA MET A 1 -11.77 8.87 10.65
C MET A 1 -11.47 7.73 11.60
N GLU A 2 -11.89 7.72 12.86
CA GLU A 2 -11.50 6.63 13.79
C GLU A 2 -11.85 5.22 13.29
N ARG A 3 -13.05 5.04 12.73
CA ARG A 3 -13.46 3.77 12.11
C ARG A 3 -12.58 3.37 10.93
N VAL A 4 -12.18 4.33 10.09
CA VAL A 4 -11.28 4.13 8.94
C VAL A 4 -9.92 3.63 9.43
N TYR A 5 -9.30 4.34 10.37
CA TYR A 5 -8.02 3.94 10.94
C TYR A 5 -8.09 2.56 11.58
N LYS A 6 -9.15 2.29 12.36
CA LYS A 6 -9.34 1.00 13.02
C LYS A 6 -9.39 -0.13 11.99
N ARG A 7 -10.25 -0.01 10.98
CA ARG A 7 -10.40 -1.04 9.93
C ARG A 7 -9.09 -1.25 9.16
N ALA A 8 -8.44 -0.17 8.74
CA ALA A 8 -7.21 -0.25 7.99
C ALA A 8 -6.06 -0.91 8.78
N ILE A 9 -5.97 -0.63 10.08
CA ILE A 9 -4.97 -1.22 10.98
C ILE A 9 -5.30 -2.69 11.26
N GLU A 10 -6.57 -3.04 11.48
CA GLU A 10 -6.98 -4.42 11.76
C GLU A 10 -6.79 -5.35 10.56
N LEU A 11 -7.04 -4.87 9.33
CA LEU A 11 -6.72 -5.62 8.11
C LEU A 11 -5.21 -5.85 7.97
N PHE A 12 -4.40 -4.80 8.17
CA PHE A 12 -2.94 -4.92 8.13
C PHE A 12 -2.41 -5.96 9.12
N LYS A 13 -2.92 -5.97 10.36
CA LYS A 13 -2.55 -6.95 11.38
C LYS A 13 -3.04 -8.36 11.05
N ALA A 14 -4.17 -8.50 10.39
CA ALA A 14 -4.73 -9.81 10.08
C ALA A 14 -3.93 -10.56 9.02
N ILE A 15 -3.25 -9.84 8.13
CA ILE A 15 -2.42 -10.42 7.06
C ILE A 15 -0.91 -10.40 7.38
N ASN A 16 -0.49 -9.88 8.54
CA ASN A 16 0.93 -9.77 8.90
C ASN A 16 1.19 -10.08 10.38
N GLU A 17 2.26 -10.83 10.66
CA GLU A 17 2.80 -10.98 12.01
C GLU A 17 3.86 -9.92 12.30
N ILE A 18 4.08 -9.62 13.58
CA ILE A 18 5.03 -8.58 14.02
C ILE A 18 6.47 -8.86 13.58
N ASN A 19 6.83 -10.13 13.35
CA ASN A 19 8.16 -10.55 12.93
C ASN A 19 8.27 -10.92 11.44
N ASP A 20 7.17 -10.80 10.69
CA ASP A 20 7.18 -11.05 9.25
C ASP A 20 8.06 -10.02 8.53
N ASP A 21 8.79 -10.50 7.54
CA ASP A 21 9.50 -9.67 6.58
C ASP A 21 8.52 -9.18 5.51
N ILE A 22 8.44 -7.86 5.35
CA ILE A 22 7.57 -7.20 4.38
C ILE A 22 8.39 -6.32 3.44
N ILE A 23 7.85 -6.11 2.24
CA ILE A 23 8.35 -5.13 1.29
C ILE A 23 7.34 -3.99 1.22
N ILE A 24 7.79 -2.77 1.48
CA ILE A 24 6.97 -1.57 1.29
C ILE A 24 7.34 -1.00 -0.07
N VAL A 25 6.37 -0.95 -0.97
CA VAL A 25 6.51 -0.35 -2.29
C VAL A 25 5.73 0.95 -2.31
N THR A 26 6.38 2.05 -2.65
CA THR A 26 5.71 3.35 -2.81
C THR A 26 5.90 3.85 -4.23
N ASN A 27 4.80 3.99 -4.97
CA ASN A 27 4.79 4.69 -6.25
C ASN A 27 4.54 6.17 -5.96
N ALA A 28 5.59 6.98 -6.02
CA ALA A 28 5.49 8.40 -5.80
C ALA A 28 5.27 9.15 -7.13
N PHE A 29 4.18 9.89 -7.19
CA PHE A 29 3.86 10.83 -8.26
C PHE A 29 4.25 12.24 -7.82
N PHE A 30 5.03 12.93 -8.64
CA PHE A 30 5.49 14.30 -8.36
C PHE A 30 4.98 15.29 -9.39
N ALA A 31 3.81 15.04 -9.98
CA ALA A 31 3.18 15.79 -11.06
C ALA A 31 3.71 17.24 -11.18
N TYR A 32 4.20 17.59 -12.37
CA TYR A 32 4.78 18.90 -12.70
C TYR A 32 6.14 19.23 -12.04
N ASN A 33 6.84 18.25 -11.45
CA ASN A 33 8.22 18.43 -10.99
C ASN A 33 9.21 17.59 -11.81
N LEU A 34 10.17 18.26 -12.44
CA LEU A 34 11.33 17.61 -13.07
C LEU A 34 12.06 16.70 -12.07
N LYS A 35 12.53 15.53 -12.51
CA LYS A 35 13.28 14.52 -11.74
C LYS A 35 14.36 15.09 -10.81
N ASN A 36 15.06 16.13 -11.24
CA ASN A 36 16.14 16.77 -10.49
C ASN A 36 15.65 17.71 -9.36
N LYS A 37 14.36 18.04 -9.33
CA LYS A 37 13.70 18.87 -8.31
C LYS A 37 12.89 18.03 -7.30
N VAL A 38 12.70 16.75 -7.58
CA VAL A 38 12.00 15.82 -6.70
C VAL A 38 12.81 15.63 -5.40
N ARG A 39 12.29 16.17 -4.30
CA ARG A 39 12.86 15.91 -2.97
C ARG A 39 12.62 14.43 -2.64
N LYS A 40 13.66 13.72 -2.17
CA LYS A 40 13.53 12.35 -1.65
C LYS A 40 12.30 12.23 -0.75
N VAL A 41 11.44 11.25 -1.02
CA VAL A 41 10.25 11.00 -0.19
C VAL A 41 10.72 10.72 1.24
N ASN A 42 10.37 11.61 2.17
CA ASN A 42 10.73 11.47 3.59
C ASN A 42 9.89 10.40 4.32
N LEU A 43 9.04 9.66 3.60
CA LEU A 43 8.17 8.59 4.13
C LEU A 43 9.00 7.59 4.94
N TYR A 44 9.98 6.94 4.33
CA TYR A 44 10.79 5.93 5.02
C TYR A 44 11.61 6.52 6.17
N ARG A 45 12.12 7.74 6.00
CA ARG A 45 12.83 8.43 7.09
C ARG A 45 11.91 8.70 8.27
N LYS A 46 10.61 8.89 8.08
CA LYS A 46 9.66 9.15 9.17
C LYS A 46 9.15 7.87 9.83
N TYR A 47 8.79 6.85 9.04
CA TYR A 47 8.05 5.69 9.53
C TYR A 47 8.91 4.45 9.81
N LEU A 48 10.17 4.43 9.38
CA LEU A 48 11.10 3.41 9.86
C LEU A 48 11.65 3.79 11.24
N LYS A 49 11.49 2.85 12.18
CA LYS A 49 12.01 3.00 13.54
C LYS A 49 13.53 3.06 13.56
N SER A 50 14.18 2.33 12.65
CA SER A 50 15.64 2.31 12.55
C SER A 50 16.16 2.86 11.23
N LYS A 51 17.05 3.87 11.30
CA LYS A 51 17.55 4.58 10.11
C LYS A 51 18.56 3.78 9.30
N HIS A 52 19.19 2.76 9.88
CA HIS A 52 20.15 1.92 9.16
C HIS A 52 19.49 1.18 7.97
N LEU A 53 18.20 0.86 8.09
CA LEU A 53 17.40 0.24 7.03
C LEU A 53 17.32 1.09 5.76
N LEU A 54 17.46 2.42 5.86
CA LEU A 54 17.45 3.31 4.69
C LEU A 54 18.59 3.03 3.70
N ARG A 55 19.64 2.31 4.12
CA ARG A 55 20.71 1.84 3.22
C ARG A 55 20.21 0.82 2.20
N ASN A 56 19.11 0.13 2.51
CA ASN A 56 18.49 -0.88 1.65
C ASN A 56 17.37 -0.31 0.77
N LEU A 57 17.13 1.01 0.83
CA LEU A 57 16.11 1.66 0.02
C LEU A 57 16.51 1.61 -1.46
N LYS A 58 15.69 0.97 -2.28
CA LYS A 58 15.83 0.94 -3.74
C LYS A 58 14.91 1.97 -4.37
N LEU A 59 15.35 2.53 -5.50
CA LEU A 59 14.57 3.44 -6.33
C LEU A 59 14.64 2.96 -7.77
N ASN A 60 13.48 2.69 -8.35
CA ASN A 60 13.30 2.47 -9.78
C ASN A 60 12.46 3.61 -10.35
N VAL A 61 12.84 4.13 -11.51
CA VAL A 61 12.05 5.12 -12.24
C VAL A 61 11.38 4.38 -13.39
N ILE A 62 10.05 4.45 -13.44
CA ILE A 62 9.24 3.80 -14.47
C ILE A 62 8.71 4.92 -15.39
N PRO A 63 8.96 4.84 -16.71
CA PRO A 63 8.36 5.74 -17.69
C PRO A 63 6.85 5.79 -17.55
N ASP A 64 6.25 6.96 -17.81
CA ASP A 64 4.82 7.26 -17.70
C ASP A 64 3.93 6.01 -17.80
N VAL A 65 3.50 5.50 -16.65
CA VAL A 65 2.76 4.22 -16.57
C VAL A 65 1.33 4.33 -17.08
N PHE A 66 0.91 5.55 -17.42
CA PHE A 66 -0.40 5.86 -17.96
C PHE A 66 -0.36 6.24 -19.44
N ALA A 67 0.83 6.31 -20.05
CA ALA A 67 0.97 6.51 -21.48
C ALA A 67 0.47 5.25 -22.22
N ASP A 68 -0.32 5.47 -23.27
CA ASP A 68 -0.75 4.40 -24.17
C ASP A 68 0.45 3.84 -24.96
N GLU A 69 0.32 2.63 -25.54
CA GLU A 69 1.42 1.95 -26.24
C GLU A 69 2.01 2.77 -27.40
N ASP A 70 1.18 3.59 -28.05
CA ASP A 70 1.55 4.44 -29.20
C ASP A 70 2.01 5.85 -28.78
N GLU A 71 1.98 6.17 -27.47
CA GLU A 71 2.38 7.47 -26.95
C GLU A 71 3.84 7.49 -26.51
N ILE A 72 4.52 8.64 -26.68
CA ILE A 72 5.86 8.85 -26.12
C ILE A 72 5.70 9.20 -24.65
N PRO A 73 6.23 8.40 -23.69
CA PRO A 73 6.09 8.67 -22.27
C PRO A 73 6.60 10.06 -21.88
N ASP A 74 5.79 10.84 -21.16
CA ASP A 74 6.23 12.13 -20.63
C ASP A 74 7.11 11.91 -19.39
N GLU A 75 8.35 12.38 -19.43
CA GLU A 75 9.27 12.28 -18.30
C GLU A 75 8.75 13.01 -17.02
N LEU A 76 7.84 13.97 -17.17
CA LEU A 76 7.16 14.66 -16.07
C LEU A 76 6.15 13.77 -15.33
N ASN A 77 5.71 12.68 -15.98
CA ASN A 77 4.77 11.69 -15.44
C ASN A 77 5.47 10.41 -14.99
N ASN A 78 6.80 10.38 -14.99
CA ASN A 78 7.58 9.27 -14.47
C ASN A 78 7.12 8.86 -13.06
N THR A 79 6.90 7.57 -12.87
CA THR A 79 6.61 6.99 -11.56
C THR A 79 7.90 6.66 -10.83
N PHE A 80 8.08 7.20 -9.63
CA PHE A 80 9.23 6.93 -8.78
C PHE A 80 8.88 5.84 -7.80
N ARG A 81 9.24 4.60 -8.13
CA ARG A 81 8.98 3.42 -7.30
C ARG A 81 10.10 3.23 -6.29
N TYR A 82 9.79 3.53 -5.04
CA TYR A 82 10.65 3.20 -3.91
C TYR A 82 10.30 1.82 -3.36
N MET A 83 11.31 1.05 -2.98
CA MET A 83 11.12 -0.27 -2.37
C MET A 83 12.06 -0.43 -1.18
N ILE A 84 11.53 -0.89 -0.06
CA ILE A 84 12.34 -1.23 1.10
C ILE A 84 11.84 -2.51 1.75
N ASN A 85 12.79 -3.34 2.19
CA ASN A 85 12.51 -4.55 2.97
C ASN A 85 12.76 -4.25 4.44
N CYS A 86 11.82 -4.63 5.30
CA CYS A 86 11.98 -4.56 6.76
C CYS A 86 11.05 -5.56 7.44
N LYS A 87 11.21 -5.75 8.74
CA LYS A 87 10.20 -6.43 9.56
C LYS A 87 9.05 -5.50 9.89
N VAL A 88 7.87 -6.07 10.13
CA VAL A 88 6.70 -5.31 10.59
C VAL A 88 7.00 -4.54 11.88
N ASN A 89 7.75 -5.14 12.81
CA ASN A 89 8.15 -4.49 14.07
C ASN A 89 9.13 -3.32 13.89
N GLU A 90 9.81 -3.20 12.75
CA GLU A 90 10.71 -2.08 12.42
C GLU A 90 9.97 -0.90 11.79
N LEU A 91 8.70 -1.10 11.45
CA LEU A 91 7.82 -0.12 10.85
C LEU A 91 6.88 0.48 11.91
N ASP A 92 6.77 1.80 11.93
CA ASP A 92 5.67 2.51 12.60
C ASP A 92 4.41 2.46 11.72
N TYR A 93 3.90 1.24 11.51
CA TYR A 93 2.79 0.99 10.58
C TYR A 93 1.52 1.69 11.02
N LEU A 94 1.32 1.90 12.34
CA LEU A 94 0.15 2.60 12.87
C LEU A 94 0.09 4.05 12.37
N ASN A 95 1.19 4.79 12.46
CA ASN A 95 1.20 6.19 12.00
C ASN A 95 1.36 6.30 10.48
N LEU A 96 1.99 5.32 9.82
CA LEU A 96 2.04 5.26 8.35
C LEU A 96 0.65 5.05 7.77
N ILE A 97 -0.10 4.04 8.24
CA ILE A 97 -1.46 3.74 7.78
C ILE A 97 -2.38 4.94 8.00
N LYS A 98 -2.33 5.57 9.18
CA LYS A 98 -3.11 6.80 9.44
C LYS A 98 -2.78 7.91 8.44
N ALA A 99 -1.51 8.09 8.10
CA ALA A 99 -1.11 9.10 7.14
C ALA A 99 -1.59 8.81 5.71
N ILE A 100 -1.65 7.53 5.31
CA ILE A 100 -2.24 7.14 4.01
C ILE A 100 -3.75 7.42 4.01
N CYS A 101 -4.46 7.03 5.07
CA CYS A 101 -5.91 7.28 5.21
C CYS A 101 -6.27 8.78 5.22
N ASN A 102 -5.30 9.67 5.44
CA ASN A 102 -5.53 11.11 5.52
C ASN A 102 -5.49 11.83 4.17
N GLN A 103 -5.19 11.13 3.08
CA GLN A 103 -4.89 11.70 1.76
C GLN A 103 -5.91 12.77 1.33
N ASP A 104 -7.22 12.48 1.40
CA ASP A 104 -8.25 13.32 0.80
C ASP A 104 -9.22 13.96 1.81
N VAL A 105 -8.84 14.01 3.10
CA VAL A 105 -9.69 14.52 4.19
C VAL A 105 -9.11 15.73 4.92
N GLY A 106 -8.04 16.33 4.40
CA GLY A 106 -7.45 17.57 4.95
C GLY A 106 -6.72 17.41 6.29
N ILE A 107 -6.41 16.19 6.73
CA ILE A 107 -5.72 15.90 8.00
C ILE A 107 -4.22 15.70 7.75
N LYS A 108 -3.36 16.20 8.65
CA LYS A 108 -1.90 16.00 8.57
C LYS A 108 -1.40 15.10 9.71
N PRO A 109 -0.37 14.27 9.48
CA PRO A 109 0.31 14.04 8.19
C PRO A 109 -0.58 13.30 7.19
N SER A 110 -0.41 13.60 5.89
CA SER A 110 -1.03 12.88 4.78
C SER A 110 0.04 12.37 3.82
N ILE A 111 -0.22 11.25 3.14
CA ILE A 111 0.61 10.69 2.06
C ILE A 111 -0.29 10.64 0.83
N HIS A 112 0.18 11.21 -0.29
CA HIS A 112 -0.53 11.28 -1.57
C HIS A 112 0.14 10.40 -2.63
N HIS A 113 0.54 9.20 -2.22
CA HIS A 113 1.30 8.25 -3.03
C HIS A 113 0.73 6.86 -2.79
N ASP A 114 0.75 6.00 -3.80
CA ASP A 114 0.32 4.62 -3.63
C ASP A 114 1.35 3.90 -2.76
N VAL A 115 0.88 3.27 -1.68
CA VAL A 115 1.73 2.52 -0.75
C VAL A 115 1.21 1.09 -0.63
N PHE A 116 2.01 0.15 -1.11
CA PHE A 116 1.74 -1.27 -1.04
C PHE A 116 2.58 -1.93 0.04
N PHE A 117 1.95 -2.78 0.84
CA PHE A 117 2.60 -3.66 1.80
C PHE A 117 2.55 -5.10 1.27
N LEU A 118 3.71 -5.63 0.88
CA LEU A 118 3.82 -6.98 0.33
C LEU A 118 4.40 -7.91 1.39
N ASN A 119 3.72 -9.02 1.65
CA ASN A 119 4.24 -10.11 2.46
C ASN A 119 4.44 -11.34 1.58
N ILE A 120 5.67 -11.53 1.11
CA ILE A 120 5.99 -12.57 0.12
C ILE A 120 5.75 -13.97 0.68
N ARG A 121 6.09 -14.19 1.95
CA ARG A 121 5.91 -15.49 2.61
C ARG A 121 4.43 -15.87 2.71
N ARG A 122 3.57 -14.89 3.00
CA ARG A 122 2.11 -15.09 3.08
C ARG A 122 1.41 -14.99 1.72
N GLY A 123 2.12 -14.52 0.69
CA GLY A 123 1.55 -14.32 -0.64
C GLY A 123 0.47 -13.24 -0.67
N THR A 124 0.58 -12.19 0.16
CA THR A 124 -0.43 -11.14 0.28
C THR A 124 0.09 -9.75 -0.06
N ILE A 125 -0.77 -8.91 -0.63
CA ILE A 125 -0.54 -7.49 -0.89
C ILE A 125 -1.65 -6.69 -0.22
N TYR A 126 -1.29 -5.56 0.39
CA TYR A 126 -2.25 -4.63 0.97
C TYR A 126 -1.99 -3.20 0.49
N HIS A 127 -3.05 -2.56 0.01
CA HIS A 127 -3.01 -1.21 -0.54
C HIS A 127 -4.19 -0.41 0.02
N ILE A 128 -3.94 0.74 0.61
CA ILE A 128 -5.00 1.64 1.09
C ILE A 128 -5.05 2.81 0.12
N TYR A 129 -6.21 3.03 -0.50
CA TYR A 129 -6.40 4.12 -1.47
C TYR A 129 -6.45 5.47 -0.77
N ASP A 130 -7.32 5.58 0.23
CA ASP A 130 -7.64 6.79 0.98
C ASP A 130 -8.57 6.43 2.17
N ASP A 131 -9.44 7.35 2.61
CA ASP A 131 -10.39 7.11 3.69
C ASP A 131 -11.61 6.25 3.29
N ARG A 132 -11.77 5.94 2.00
CA ARG A 132 -12.92 5.23 1.43
C ARG A 132 -12.70 3.72 1.32
N GLY A 133 -11.47 3.27 1.06
CA GLY A 133 -11.24 1.85 0.81
C GLY A 133 -9.78 1.39 0.78
N CYS A 134 -9.62 0.07 0.63
CA CYS A 134 -8.35 -0.61 0.50
C CYS A 134 -8.54 -1.95 -0.23
N ASP A 135 -7.47 -2.46 -0.84
CA ASP A 135 -7.40 -3.83 -1.34
C ASP A 135 -6.59 -4.72 -0.42
N VAL A 136 -7.09 -5.93 -0.22
CA VAL A 136 -6.31 -7.07 0.27
C VAL A 136 -6.29 -8.10 -0.86
N ILE A 137 -5.11 -8.42 -1.36
CA ILE A 137 -4.93 -9.37 -2.46
C ILE A 137 -4.11 -10.54 -1.94
N SER A 138 -4.44 -11.76 -2.38
CA SER A 138 -3.60 -12.93 -2.15
C SER A 138 -3.38 -13.71 -3.44
N ASN A 139 -2.23 -14.37 -3.54
CA ASN A 139 -1.94 -15.31 -4.63
C ASN A 139 -2.66 -16.66 -4.49
N SER A 140 -3.46 -16.86 -3.44
CA SER A 140 -4.26 -18.07 -3.22
C SER A 140 -5.55 -17.73 -2.47
N ILE A 141 -6.61 -18.47 -2.78
CA ILE A 141 -7.92 -18.30 -2.11
C ILE A 141 -7.81 -18.64 -0.62
N SER A 142 -7.06 -19.69 -0.27
CA SER A 142 -6.79 -20.05 1.13
C SER A 142 -6.05 -18.96 1.90
N GLY A 143 -5.15 -18.23 1.26
CA GLY A 143 -4.38 -17.14 1.89
C GLY A 143 -5.21 -15.93 2.31
N ILE A 144 -6.41 -15.76 1.75
CA ILE A 144 -7.31 -14.64 2.08
C ILE A 144 -8.67 -15.08 2.66
N LYS A 145 -8.97 -16.39 2.65
CA LYS A 145 -10.26 -16.94 3.12
C LYS A 145 -10.62 -16.48 4.54
N ASP A 146 -9.68 -16.56 5.46
CA ASP A 146 -9.94 -16.18 6.87
C ASP A 146 -10.22 -14.67 7.01
N ILE A 147 -9.58 -13.84 6.17
CA ILE A 147 -9.83 -12.40 6.11
C ILE A 147 -11.24 -12.15 5.58
N PHE A 148 -11.61 -12.82 4.48
CA PHE A 148 -12.93 -12.73 3.88
C PHE A 148 -14.03 -13.11 4.86
N LEU A 149 -13.90 -14.26 5.54
CA LEU A 149 -14.90 -14.73 6.50
C LEU A 149 -15.01 -13.78 7.71
N LYS A 150 -13.88 -13.34 8.25
CA LYS A 150 -13.84 -12.51 9.47
C LYS A 150 -14.34 -11.08 9.23
N TYR A 151 -14.05 -10.51 8.07
CA TYR A 151 -14.35 -9.10 7.76
C TYR A 151 -15.39 -8.96 6.64
N ASN A 152 -16.21 -9.99 6.41
CA ASN A 152 -17.21 -10.01 5.35
C ASN A 152 -18.17 -8.80 5.38
N ASP A 153 -18.56 -8.35 6.57
CA ASP A 153 -19.44 -7.19 6.78
C ASP A 153 -18.78 -5.84 6.42
N TRP A 154 -17.48 -5.83 6.13
CA TRP A 154 -16.77 -4.62 5.72
C TRP A 154 -16.73 -4.45 4.21
N ILE A 155 -17.05 -5.50 3.45
CA ILE A 155 -17.13 -5.49 2.00
C ILE A 155 -18.32 -4.64 1.56
N LEU A 156 -18.08 -3.74 0.62
CA LEU A 156 -19.08 -2.86 0.05
C LEU A 156 -20.03 -3.65 -0.86
N ASN A 157 -21.31 -3.28 -0.89
CA ASN A 157 -22.33 -4.04 -1.62
C ASN A 157 -22.02 -4.20 -3.11
N TYR A 158 -21.36 -3.20 -3.72
CA TYR A 158 -20.98 -3.26 -5.12
C TYR A 158 -19.85 -4.27 -5.40
N ASP A 159 -18.94 -4.52 -4.44
CA ASP A 159 -17.86 -5.51 -4.57
C ASP A 159 -18.30 -6.93 -4.18
N ARG A 160 -19.32 -7.02 -3.32
CA ARG A 160 -19.72 -8.25 -2.62
C ARG A 160 -20.01 -9.41 -3.56
N GLU A 161 -20.76 -9.17 -4.63
CA GLU A 161 -21.12 -10.24 -5.58
C GLU A 161 -19.88 -10.79 -6.29
N SER A 162 -18.98 -9.90 -6.73
CA SER A 162 -17.72 -10.27 -7.39
C SER A 162 -16.80 -11.06 -6.46
N ILE A 163 -16.67 -10.58 -5.22
CA ILE A 163 -15.84 -11.25 -4.21
C ILE A 163 -16.43 -12.63 -3.85
N ASN A 164 -17.74 -12.73 -3.64
CA ASN A 164 -18.39 -14.01 -3.30
C ASN A 164 -18.16 -15.07 -4.37
N LYS A 165 -18.26 -14.73 -5.67
CA LYS A 165 -17.98 -15.66 -6.78
C LYS A 165 -16.61 -16.32 -6.67
N THR A 166 -15.60 -15.56 -6.23
CA THR A 166 -14.23 -16.07 -6.03
C THR A 166 -14.18 -17.16 -4.95
N PHE A 167 -15.04 -17.11 -3.93
CA PHE A 167 -15.07 -18.09 -2.84
C PHE A 167 -16.10 -19.21 -3.07
N ASP A 168 -17.21 -18.93 -3.74
CA ASP A 168 -18.25 -19.92 -4.04
C ASP A 168 -17.80 -20.96 -5.08
N GLU A 169 -16.88 -20.61 -5.99
CA GLU A 169 -16.32 -21.57 -6.97
C GLU A 169 -15.36 -22.61 -6.35
N VAL A 170 -15.11 -22.54 -5.04
CA VAL A 170 -14.14 -23.39 -4.31
C VAL A 170 -14.78 -24.28 -3.24
N PHE A 171 -16.08 -24.10 -2.95
CA PHE A 171 -16.84 -24.89 -1.95
C PHE A 171 -18.11 -25.50 -2.54
#